data_AF-A0A6G3T0N4-F1
#
_entry.id   AF-A0A6G3T0N4-F1
#
_cell.length_a   1.000
_cell.length_b   1.000
_cell.length_c   1.000
_cell.angle_alpha   90.00
_cell.angle_beta   90.00
_cell.angle_gamma   90.00
#
_symmetry.space_group_name_H-M   'P 1'
#
loop_
_entity.id
_entity.type
_entity.pdbx_description
1 polymer ?
#
loop_
_entity_poly.entity_id
_entity_poly.type
_entity_poly.pdbx_seq_one_letter_code
_entity_poly.pdbx_strand_id
1 'polypeptide(L)'
;MTGASVGTGPESGARSLVVGVGARRGAPGDVVFALIEAVLSGAGLDAADVLEVATVDAKGDEPGIVGAAARLGVPVRTHPAGALAAVRVPHPSGAVGAAVGTPSVAEAAALIEADELVVPKTRAPGGNASAGGMATCAVARRLPAAAGTFEVSGRKTSTSPVTAGSRPFTMAAMNPPTWNIESAGPDLRHHGDAEVRGENLTDLAVNVRTHTPPEWLRERIAASLTSLAAYPDGSSARAAVAGRHGLPVERVLLTAGAAEAFVLIARALPARRPVVVHPQFTEPEAALRAAGHGVGRVLLRAEDGFRLDPQTVPEEADLVVIGNPTNPTSVLHPAALLERLARPGRTLVVDEAFMDVVPGEREALCDRTDIPGLVVLRSLTKTWGLAGLRIGYVLAAPETVALLSEAQPLWPVSTPALAAAEACMEPRALVEAAEAADRITVDRAHLLAGLAEFSEVEVVEAARGPFVLVRLERAAEVRERLRLLGFAARRGDTFPGLGPQWLRLAVRDRATTNRFLQALDQAVQALPARSGR
;
A
#
# COMPACT_ATOMS: atom_id res chain seq x y z
N MET A 1 7.26 68.77 -0.37
CA MET A 1 7.21 67.80 -1.49
C MET A 1 7.17 66.41 -0.88
N THR A 2 6.12 65.64 -1.15
CA THR A 2 5.89 64.32 -0.55
C THR A 2 6.03 63.24 -1.62
N GLY A 3 7.16 62.54 -1.62
CA GLY A 3 7.36 61.37 -2.49
C GLY A 3 6.77 60.12 -1.86
N ALA A 4 5.63 59.65 -2.36
CA ALA A 4 5.09 58.35 -1.97
C ALA A 4 5.84 57.24 -2.70
N SER A 5 6.21 56.16 -2.00
CA SER A 5 6.78 54.97 -2.63
C SER A 5 5.68 54.22 -3.39
N VAL A 6 5.86 54.05 -4.70
CA VAL A 6 4.98 53.21 -5.52
C VAL A 6 5.11 51.77 -5.05
N GLY A 7 3.98 51.18 -4.63
CA GLY A 7 3.94 49.77 -4.25
C GLY A 7 4.18 48.88 -5.46
N THR A 8 5.11 47.93 -5.33
CA THR A 8 5.23 46.81 -6.27
C THR A 8 3.93 46.00 -6.23
N GLY A 9 3.34 45.74 -7.40
CA GLY A 9 2.18 44.85 -7.52
C GLY A 9 2.52 43.43 -7.06
N PRO A 10 1.49 42.59 -6.78
CA PRO A 10 1.72 41.20 -6.40
C PRO A 10 2.47 40.46 -7.52
N GLU A 11 3.44 39.64 -7.13
CA GLU A 11 4.11 38.73 -8.05
C GLU A 11 3.08 37.78 -8.68
N SER A 12 3.15 37.56 -9.99
CA SER A 12 2.20 36.66 -10.66
C SER A 12 2.47 35.22 -10.22
N GLY A 13 1.54 34.65 -9.46
CA GLY A 13 1.57 33.23 -9.07
C GLY A 13 1.80 32.34 -10.29
N ALA A 14 2.79 31.46 -10.20
CA ALA A 14 3.19 30.62 -11.34
C ALA A 14 2.09 29.57 -11.61
N ARG A 15 1.30 29.82 -12.65
CA ARG A 15 0.28 28.90 -13.19
C ARG A 15 0.85 27.49 -13.29
N SER A 16 0.30 26.58 -12.48
CA SER A 16 0.85 25.24 -12.26
C SER A 16 -0.18 24.11 -12.49
N LEU A 17 -1.45 24.43 -12.74
CA LEU A 17 -2.51 23.43 -12.92
C LEU A 17 -2.75 23.13 -14.41
N VAL A 18 -2.75 21.85 -14.78
CA VAL A 18 -3.13 21.35 -16.11
C VAL A 18 -4.49 20.68 -15.99
N VAL A 19 -5.47 21.17 -16.75
CA VAL A 19 -6.86 20.68 -16.70
C VAL A 19 -7.12 19.77 -17.89
N GLY A 20 -7.08 18.46 -17.68
CA GLY A 20 -7.31 17.46 -18.73
C GLY A 20 -8.80 17.20 -18.97
N VAL A 21 -9.28 17.40 -20.21
CA VAL A 21 -10.71 17.37 -20.55
C VAL A 21 -11.02 16.33 -21.63
N GLY A 22 -12.01 15.49 -21.36
CA GLY A 22 -12.60 14.55 -22.33
C GLY A 22 -14.08 14.83 -22.56
N ALA A 23 -14.42 15.46 -23.67
CA ALA A 23 -15.81 15.73 -24.09
C ALA A 23 -16.36 14.68 -25.08
N ARG A 24 -17.69 14.60 -25.22
CA ARG A 24 -18.37 14.04 -26.41
C ARG A 24 -18.43 15.11 -27.51
N ARG A 25 -18.59 14.68 -28.77
CA ARG A 25 -18.74 15.60 -29.90
C ARG A 25 -19.93 16.52 -29.70
N GLY A 26 -19.73 17.83 -29.90
CA GLY A 26 -20.78 18.83 -29.74
C GLY A 26 -21.24 19.07 -28.29
N ALA A 27 -20.45 18.68 -27.29
CA ALA A 27 -20.72 19.06 -25.90
C ALA A 27 -20.69 20.60 -25.75
N PRO A 28 -21.70 21.24 -25.12
CA PRO A 28 -21.72 22.69 -24.92
C PRO A 28 -20.57 23.20 -24.06
N GLY A 29 -19.95 24.33 -24.44
CA GLY A 29 -18.77 24.88 -23.77
C GLY A 29 -19.03 25.47 -22.38
N ASP A 30 -20.25 25.88 -22.10
CA ASP A 30 -20.74 26.21 -20.77
C ASP A 30 -20.83 24.97 -19.87
N VAL A 31 -21.29 23.83 -20.38
CA VAL A 31 -21.32 22.55 -19.63
C VAL A 31 -19.90 22.04 -19.34
N VAL A 32 -18.96 22.21 -20.27
CA VAL A 32 -17.54 21.88 -20.04
C VAL A 32 -16.90 22.84 -19.03
N PHE A 33 -17.14 24.15 -19.17
CA PHE A 33 -16.62 25.16 -18.26
C PHE A 33 -17.13 24.99 -16.82
N ALA A 34 -18.44 24.82 -16.63
CA ALA A 34 -19.05 24.61 -15.31
C ALA A 34 -18.56 23.32 -14.62
N LEU A 35 -18.23 22.27 -15.39
CA LEU A 35 -17.56 21.08 -14.85
C LEU A 35 -16.14 21.41 -14.36
N ILE A 36 -15.37 22.24 -15.08
CA ILE A 36 -14.03 22.64 -14.64
C ILE A 36 -14.11 23.50 -13.38
N GLU A 37 -14.99 24.51 -13.33
CA GLU A 37 -15.21 25.33 -12.14
C GLU A 37 -15.61 24.50 -10.92
N ALA A 38 -16.56 23.57 -11.07
CA ALA A 38 -16.99 22.70 -9.99
C ALA A 38 -15.87 21.74 -9.50
N VAL A 39 -15.00 21.28 -10.41
CA VAL A 39 -13.86 20.42 -10.08
C VAL A 39 -12.75 21.18 -9.36
N LEU A 40 -12.43 22.41 -9.79
CA LEU A 40 -11.43 23.25 -9.14
C LEU A 40 -11.92 23.72 -7.76
N SER A 41 -13.13 24.28 -7.69
CA SER A 41 -13.77 24.75 -6.45
C SER A 41 -13.94 23.62 -5.43
N GLY A 42 -14.41 22.44 -5.86
CA GLY A 42 -14.54 21.25 -5.01
C GLY A 42 -13.22 20.68 -4.50
N ALA A 43 -12.08 21.10 -5.06
CA ALA A 43 -10.73 20.73 -4.64
C ALA A 43 -9.98 21.89 -3.94
N GLY A 44 -10.61 23.06 -3.76
CA GLY A 44 -9.95 24.25 -3.18
C GLY A 44 -8.88 24.87 -4.09
N LEU A 45 -8.99 24.71 -5.41
CA LEU A 45 -8.05 25.20 -6.41
C LEU A 45 -8.60 26.46 -7.09
N ASP A 46 -7.73 27.44 -7.38
CA ASP A 46 -8.10 28.64 -8.13
C ASP A 46 -8.07 28.38 -9.64
N ALA A 47 -8.99 29.00 -10.39
CA ALA A 47 -8.96 29.03 -11.85
C ALA A 47 -7.81 29.90 -12.40
N ALA A 48 -7.33 30.88 -11.62
CA ALA A 48 -6.18 31.71 -11.97
C ALA A 48 -4.88 30.91 -12.14
N ASP A 49 -4.73 29.82 -11.38
CA ASP A 49 -3.58 28.90 -11.40
C ASP A 49 -3.56 27.95 -12.62
N VAL A 50 -4.63 27.91 -13.41
CA VAL A 50 -4.70 27.05 -14.60
C VAL A 50 -3.76 27.56 -15.69
N LEU A 51 -2.83 26.70 -16.08
CA LEU A 51 -1.85 26.94 -17.12
C LEU A 51 -2.44 26.70 -18.52
N GLU A 52 -3.14 25.57 -18.68
CA GLU A 52 -3.69 25.12 -19.97
C GLU A 52 -4.80 24.06 -19.78
N VAL A 53 -5.67 23.94 -20.79
CA VAL A 53 -6.64 22.84 -20.92
C VAL A 53 -6.08 21.79 -21.87
N ALA A 54 -5.86 20.57 -21.41
CA ALA A 54 -5.23 19.51 -22.20
C ALA A 54 -6.27 18.48 -22.71
N THR A 55 -6.10 17.99 -23.95
CA THR A 55 -6.94 16.92 -24.51
C THR A 55 -6.18 16.08 -25.55
N VAL A 56 -6.89 15.19 -26.25
CA VAL A 56 -6.37 14.37 -27.36
C VAL A 56 -6.56 15.09 -28.70
N ASP A 57 -5.62 14.93 -29.64
CA ASP A 57 -5.65 15.59 -30.97
C ASP A 57 -7.01 15.51 -31.66
N ALA A 58 -7.64 14.33 -31.65
CA ALA A 58 -8.96 14.07 -32.24
C ALA A 58 -10.15 14.80 -31.56
N LYS A 59 -9.87 15.71 -30.63
CA LYS A 59 -10.84 16.58 -29.93
C LYS A 59 -10.31 18.02 -29.73
N GLY A 60 -9.17 18.38 -30.30
CA GLY A 60 -8.55 19.70 -30.11
C GLY A 60 -9.40 20.87 -30.62
N ASP A 61 -10.27 20.60 -31.59
CA ASP A 61 -11.19 21.53 -32.25
C ASP A 61 -12.63 21.46 -31.70
N GLU A 62 -12.94 20.53 -30.79
CA GLU A 62 -14.30 20.36 -30.28
C GLU A 62 -14.77 21.63 -29.55
N PRO A 63 -15.84 22.32 -30.00
CA PRO A 63 -16.19 23.67 -29.53
C PRO A 63 -16.42 23.79 -28.03
N GLY A 64 -16.80 22.70 -27.36
CA GLY A 64 -16.94 22.66 -25.91
C GLY A 64 -15.61 22.83 -25.15
N ILE A 65 -14.52 22.25 -25.66
CA ILE A 65 -13.18 22.33 -25.04
C ILE A 65 -12.57 23.69 -25.34
N VAL A 66 -12.61 24.12 -26.61
CA VAL A 66 -12.10 25.44 -27.05
C VAL A 66 -12.84 26.57 -26.34
N GLY A 67 -14.18 26.49 -26.23
CA GLY A 67 -15.00 27.49 -25.55
C GLY A 67 -14.75 27.57 -24.04
N ALA A 68 -14.45 26.45 -23.38
CA ALA A 68 -14.10 26.44 -21.95
C ALA A 68 -12.70 27.03 -21.70
N ALA A 69 -11.70 26.66 -22.51
CA ALA A 69 -10.35 27.22 -22.42
C ALA A 69 -10.31 28.73 -22.69
N ALA A 70 -11.09 29.20 -23.67
CA ALA A 70 -11.25 30.62 -23.97
C ALA A 70 -11.86 31.41 -22.79
N ARG A 71 -12.81 30.84 -22.04
CA ARG A 71 -13.37 31.46 -20.82
C ARG A 71 -12.39 31.50 -19.65
N LEU A 72 -11.50 30.51 -19.54
CA LEU A 72 -10.44 30.47 -18.52
C LEU A 72 -9.24 31.39 -18.85
N GLY A 73 -9.13 31.87 -20.09
CA GLY A 73 -7.96 32.65 -20.53
C GLY A 73 -6.68 31.81 -20.59
N VAL A 74 -6.80 30.58 -21.10
CA VAL A 74 -5.71 29.60 -21.21
C VAL A 74 -5.71 28.92 -22.60
N PRO A 75 -4.56 28.45 -23.12
CA PRO A 75 -4.52 27.69 -24.37
C PRO A 75 -5.14 26.30 -24.21
N VAL A 76 -5.56 25.72 -25.34
CA VAL A 76 -5.79 24.27 -25.47
C VAL A 76 -4.49 23.61 -25.89
N ARG A 77 -4.03 22.59 -25.15
CA ARG A 77 -2.98 21.66 -25.57
C ARG A 77 -3.60 20.36 -26.06
N THR A 78 -3.02 19.79 -27.11
CA THR A 78 -3.42 18.49 -27.66
C THR A 78 -2.25 17.53 -27.65
N HIS A 79 -2.56 16.23 -27.51
CA HIS A 79 -1.57 15.17 -27.53
C HIS A 79 -2.03 13.97 -28.37
N PRO A 80 -1.12 13.29 -29.09
CA PRO A 80 -1.45 12.08 -29.83
C PRO A 80 -2.01 10.97 -28.95
N ALA A 81 -3.04 10.28 -29.45
CA ALA A 81 -3.69 9.17 -28.75
C ALA A 81 -2.69 8.09 -28.27
N GLY A 82 -1.68 7.77 -29.08
CA GLY A 82 -0.62 6.82 -28.71
C GLY A 82 0.31 7.30 -27.60
N ALA A 83 0.56 8.60 -27.49
CA ALA A 83 1.30 9.16 -26.36
C ALA A 83 0.44 9.11 -25.08
N LEU A 84 -0.83 9.48 -25.20
CA LEU A 84 -1.84 9.33 -24.14
C LEU A 84 -2.20 7.88 -23.80
N ALA A 85 -1.73 6.90 -24.57
CA ALA A 85 -1.87 5.47 -24.28
C ALA A 85 -0.78 4.94 -23.33
N ALA A 86 0.40 5.56 -23.36
CA ALA A 86 1.52 5.20 -22.47
C ALA A 86 1.37 5.77 -21.06
N VAL A 87 0.55 6.82 -20.88
CA VAL A 87 0.30 7.46 -19.58
C VAL A 87 -0.51 6.52 -18.68
N ARG A 88 0.02 6.23 -17.49
CA ARG A 88 -0.69 5.46 -16.47
C ARG A 88 -1.75 6.35 -15.81
N VAL A 89 -3.01 5.95 -15.94
CA VAL A 89 -4.19 6.67 -15.41
C VAL A 89 -4.91 5.82 -14.36
N PRO A 90 -5.48 6.41 -13.28
CA PRO A 90 -6.11 5.63 -12.21
C PRO A 90 -7.46 5.02 -12.61
N HIS A 91 -8.20 5.62 -13.56
CA HIS A 91 -9.52 5.14 -13.98
C HIS A 91 -9.58 4.80 -15.49
N PRO A 92 -8.85 3.77 -15.97
CA PRO A 92 -8.91 3.38 -17.37
C PRO A 92 -10.33 2.97 -17.81
N SER A 93 -10.67 3.17 -19.08
CA SER A 93 -11.97 2.81 -19.65
C SER A 93 -11.81 2.15 -21.02
N GLY A 94 -12.16 0.86 -21.10
CA GLY A 94 -12.07 0.09 -22.35
C GLY A 94 -12.86 0.70 -23.52
N ALA A 95 -14.01 1.34 -23.23
CA ALA A 95 -14.79 2.06 -24.24
C ALA A 95 -14.07 3.30 -24.80
N VAL A 96 -13.28 4.01 -23.98
CA VAL A 96 -12.46 5.15 -24.44
C VAL A 96 -11.21 4.64 -25.18
N GLY A 97 -10.60 3.56 -24.70
CA GLY A 97 -9.50 2.89 -25.39
C GLY A 97 -9.88 2.43 -26.80
N ALA A 98 -11.03 1.77 -26.94
CA ALA A 98 -11.54 1.30 -28.24
C ALA A 98 -11.95 2.44 -29.19
N ALA A 99 -12.49 3.55 -28.66
CA ALA A 99 -13.02 4.65 -29.49
C ALA A 99 -12.00 5.77 -29.78
N VAL A 100 -10.94 5.91 -28.98
CA VAL A 100 -10.02 7.07 -29.02
C VAL A 100 -8.54 6.66 -28.84
N GLY A 101 -8.23 5.38 -28.63
CA GLY A 101 -6.85 4.88 -28.54
C GLY A 101 -6.11 5.17 -27.22
N THR A 102 -6.75 5.81 -26.23
CA THR A 102 -6.18 6.11 -24.90
C THR A 102 -7.08 5.57 -23.79
N PRO A 103 -6.53 5.04 -22.67
CA PRO A 103 -7.32 4.53 -21.55
C PRO A 103 -8.19 5.61 -20.87
N SER A 104 -7.80 6.89 -20.92
CA SER A 104 -8.59 7.99 -20.32
C SER A 104 -8.12 9.35 -20.85
N VAL A 105 -8.90 9.99 -21.74
CA VAL A 105 -8.53 11.30 -22.31
C VAL A 105 -8.26 12.35 -21.22
N ALA A 106 -9.15 12.49 -20.24
CA ALA A 106 -9.03 13.51 -19.19
C ALA A 106 -7.79 13.29 -18.31
N GLU A 107 -7.58 12.08 -17.78
CA GLU A 107 -6.46 11.82 -16.88
C GLU A 107 -5.12 11.74 -17.61
N ALA A 108 -5.08 11.16 -18.82
CA ALA A 108 -3.85 11.06 -19.58
C ALA A 108 -3.37 12.43 -20.06
N ALA A 109 -4.29 13.30 -20.53
CA ALA A 109 -3.93 14.64 -20.99
C ALA A 109 -3.56 15.57 -19.83
N ALA A 110 -4.14 15.38 -18.64
CA ALA A 110 -3.66 16.07 -17.44
C ALA A 110 -2.24 15.64 -17.06
N LEU A 111 -1.94 14.33 -17.10
CA LEU A 111 -0.70 13.74 -16.54
C LEU A 111 0.50 13.66 -17.49
N ILE A 112 0.32 13.71 -18.82
CA ILE A 112 1.41 13.46 -19.78
C ILE A 112 2.62 14.39 -19.62
N GLU A 113 2.39 15.61 -19.13
CA GLU A 113 3.42 16.62 -18.85
C GLU A 113 3.22 17.21 -17.44
N ALA A 114 2.83 16.42 -16.45
CA ALA A 114 2.59 16.89 -15.08
C ALA A 114 3.05 15.86 -14.03
N ASP A 115 3.50 16.35 -12.87
CA ASP A 115 4.18 15.57 -11.85
C ASP A 115 3.20 14.83 -10.91
N GLU A 116 2.04 15.43 -10.65
CA GLU A 116 1.04 14.92 -9.69
C GLU A 116 -0.39 15.06 -10.21
N LEU A 117 -1.23 14.03 -10.03
CA LEU A 117 -2.68 14.13 -10.25
C LEU A 117 -3.37 14.65 -8.98
N VAL A 118 -3.85 15.90 -9.03
CA VAL A 118 -4.51 16.56 -7.89
C VAL A 118 -5.98 16.16 -7.78
N VAL A 119 -6.69 16.05 -8.92
CA VAL A 119 -8.09 15.62 -8.98
C VAL A 119 -8.29 14.55 -10.07
N PRO A 120 -8.77 13.34 -9.73
CA PRO A 120 -9.06 12.30 -10.71
C PRO A 120 -10.28 12.63 -11.58
N LYS A 121 -10.56 11.78 -12.57
CA LYS A 121 -11.64 12.00 -13.55
C LYS A 121 -13.04 12.11 -12.92
N THR A 122 -13.50 13.34 -12.80
CA THR A 122 -14.87 13.71 -12.47
C THR A 122 -15.72 13.82 -13.75
N ARG A 123 -17.02 13.52 -13.65
CA ARG A 123 -18.01 13.63 -14.73
C ARG A 123 -18.90 14.86 -14.51
N ALA A 124 -19.41 15.45 -15.60
CA ALA A 124 -20.46 16.46 -15.51
C ALA A 124 -21.67 15.94 -14.69
N PRO A 125 -22.14 16.67 -13.65
CA PRO A 125 -23.26 16.25 -12.83
C PRO A 125 -24.55 16.14 -13.67
N GLY A 126 -25.35 15.10 -13.40
CA GLY A 126 -26.48 14.70 -14.22
C GLY A 126 -27.75 15.54 -14.02
N GLY A 127 -27.72 16.81 -14.40
CA GLY A 127 -28.93 17.63 -14.54
C GLY A 127 -29.78 17.13 -15.71
N ASN A 128 -30.80 16.32 -15.42
CA ASN A 128 -31.63 15.55 -16.36
C ASN A 128 -30.86 14.47 -17.17
N ALA A 129 -31.60 13.42 -17.57
CA ALA A 129 -31.04 12.15 -18.05
C ALA A 129 -30.33 12.18 -19.43
N SER A 130 -30.22 13.35 -20.06
CA SER A 130 -29.51 13.56 -21.34
C SER A 130 -28.13 14.22 -21.20
N ALA A 131 -27.89 15.01 -20.14
CA ALA A 131 -26.64 15.77 -19.97
C ALA A 131 -25.54 15.01 -19.21
N GLY A 132 -25.93 14.08 -18.32
CA GLY A 132 -25.01 13.29 -17.51
C GLY A 132 -24.03 12.47 -18.36
N GLY A 133 -22.75 12.83 -18.31
CA GLY A 133 -21.70 12.13 -19.07
C GLY A 133 -21.40 12.68 -20.47
N MET A 134 -21.79 13.92 -20.79
CA MET A 134 -21.28 14.64 -21.97
C MET A 134 -19.81 15.07 -21.85
N ALA A 135 -19.31 15.29 -20.63
CA ALA A 135 -17.93 15.71 -20.38
C ALA A 135 -17.30 15.04 -19.15
N THR A 136 -15.96 14.98 -19.15
CA THR A 136 -15.09 14.52 -18.06
C THR A 136 -13.92 15.48 -17.90
N CYS A 137 -13.49 15.69 -16.66
CA CYS A 137 -12.43 16.61 -16.26
C CYS A 137 -11.53 15.95 -15.20
N ALA A 138 -10.22 16.16 -15.30
CA ALA A 138 -9.22 15.80 -14.29
C ALA A 138 -8.20 16.94 -14.17
N VAL A 139 -7.54 17.09 -13.03
CA VAL A 139 -6.57 18.17 -12.78
C VAL A 139 -5.27 17.62 -12.27
N ALA A 140 -4.16 18.04 -12.86
CA ALA A 140 -2.80 17.70 -12.45
C ALA A 140 -1.97 18.95 -12.18
N ARG A 141 -0.86 18.81 -11.45
CA ARG A 141 0.08 19.90 -11.15
C ARG A 141 1.41 19.66 -11.87
N ARG A 142 1.90 20.69 -12.57
CA ARG A 142 3.23 20.79 -13.16
C ARG A 142 4.10 21.69 -12.29
N LEU A 143 5.24 21.18 -11.84
CA LEU A 143 6.23 21.93 -11.08
C LEU A 143 7.16 22.73 -12.01
N PRO A 144 7.68 23.90 -11.59
CA PRO A 144 8.68 24.62 -12.37
C PRO A 144 9.98 23.82 -12.51
N ALA A 145 10.49 23.68 -13.74
CA ALA A 145 11.79 23.06 -13.97
C ALA A 145 12.91 23.91 -13.36
N ALA A 146 13.78 23.30 -12.54
CA ALA A 146 14.90 23.99 -11.91
C ALA A 146 15.93 24.46 -12.96
N ALA A 147 16.09 25.77 -13.13
CA ALA A 147 17.01 26.35 -14.08
C ALA A 147 18.47 26.21 -13.61
N GLY A 148 19.32 25.50 -14.37
CA GLY A 148 20.71 25.28 -14.00
C GLY A 148 21.52 24.41 -14.95
N THR A 149 21.78 24.87 -16.18
CA THR A 149 22.78 24.26 -17.07
C THR A 149 24.12 24.98 -16.97
N PHE A 150 25.20 24.24 -16.76
CA PHE A 150 26.58 24.75 -16.85
C PHE A 150 27.33 24.05 -17.99
N GLU A 151 27.86 24.82 -18.93
CA GLU A 151 28.80 24.32 -19.94
C GLU A 151 30.21 24.16 -19.37
N VAL A 152 30.97 23.19 -19.87
CA VAL A 152 32.38 22.99 -19.53
C VAL A 152 33.23 23.07 -20.80
N SER A 153 34.03 24.12 -20.94
CA SER A 153 34.98 24.27 -22.05
C SER A 153 36.27 23.48 -21.78
N GLY A 154 36.77 22.76 -22.79
CA GLY A 154 37.90 21.82 -22.63
C GLY A 154 39.27 22.38 -23.08
N ARG A 155 40.35 21.94 -22.42
CA ARG A 155 41.75 22.04 -22.88
C ARG A 155 42.56 20.78 -22.50
N LYS A 156 43.72 20.61 -23.14
CA LYS A 156 44.73 19.52 -22.98
C LYS A 156 46.05 20.14 -22.44
N THR A 157 47.07 19.45 -21.92
CA THR A 157 47.43 18.01 -21.87
C THR A 157 47.52 17.53 -20.39
N SER A 158 48.34 16.61 -19.83
CA SER A 158 49.52 15.85 -20.30
C SER A 158 49.86 14.57 -19.48
N THR A 159 50.80 13.81 -20.02
CA THR A 159 51.60 12.70 -19.45
C THR A 159 52.67 13.19 -18.45
N SER A 160 53.25 12.43 -17.49
CA SER A 160 53.05 11.08 -16.90
C SER A 160 53.77 11.02 -15.51
N PRO A 161 54.23 9.88 -14.92
CA PRO A 161 53.45 8.98 -14.04
C PRO A 161 54.04 8.75 -12.61
N VAL A 162 53.39 7.84 -11.84
CA VAL A 162 53.90 7.00 -10.71
C VAL A 162 53.39 7.29 -9.26
N THR A 163 52.92 6.20 -8.62
CA THR A 163 52.63 5.92 -7.17
C THR A 163 51.52 6.63 -6.39
N ALA A 164 50.70 5.75 -5.76
CA ALA A 164 50.04 5.85 -4.45
C ALA A 164 49.06 7.01 -4.14
N GLY A 165 47.84 6.66 -3.68
CA GLY A 165 46.90 7.60 -3.08
C GLY A 165 45.44 7.34 -3.43
N SER A 166 44.67 6.87 -2.45
CA SER A 166 43.23 6.62 -2.47
C SER A 166 42.39 7.71 -3.18
N ARG A 167 41.53 7.32 -4.14
CA ARG A 167 40.43 8.14 -4.66
C ARG A 167 39.16 7.31 -4.94
N PRO A 168 37.96 7.93 -4.90
CA PRO A 168 36.69 7.20 -4.85
C PRO A 168 36.29 6.58 -6.21
N PHE A 169 35.45 5.54 -6.14
CA PHE A 169 34.80 4.96 -7.31
C PHE A 169 33.76 5.92 -7.90
N THR A 170 33.92 6.28 -9.17
CA THR A 170 32.93 7.03 -9.95
C THR A 170 31.83 6.10 -10.46
N MET A 171 30.56 6.47 -10.29
CA MET A 171 29.44 5.72 -10.89
C MET A 171 29.38 5.95 -12.41
N ALA A 172 30.04 5.09 -13.18
CA ALA A 172 29.85 4.96 -14.62
C ALA A 172 30.09 3.51 -15.07
N ALA A 173 29.26 3.02 -16.01
CA ALA A 173 29.44 1.78 -16.76
C ALA A 173 29.59 0.47 -15.94
N MET A 174 28.52 0.07 -15.25
CA MET A 174 28.21 -1.36 -15.06
C MET A 174 26.75 -1.63 -15.46
N ASN A 175 26.53 -2.21 -16.64
CA ASN A 175 25.26 -2.89 -16.91
C ASN A 175 25.26 -4.20 -16.09
N PRO A 176 24.32 -4.41 -15.15
CA PRO A 176 24.14 -5.73 -14.57
C PRO A 176 23.58 -6.68 -15.65
N PRO A 177 23.82 -8.01 -15.54
CA PRO A 177 23.09 -8.96 -16.36
C PRO A 177 21.58 -8.80 -16.12
N THR A 178 20.79 -8.81 -17.18
CA THR A 178 19.34 -8.64 -17.10
C THR A 178 18.69 -9.90 -16.51
N TRP A 179 18.43 -9.87 -15.19
CA TRP A 179 17.43 -10.76 -14.59
C TRP A 179 16.07 -10.38 -15.20
N ASN A 180 15.24 -11.37 -15.57
CA ASN A 180 13.97 -11.12 -16.24
C ASN A 180 12.98 -10.40 -15.29
N ILE A 181 12.91 -9.07 -15.40
CA ILE A 181 11.85 -8.27 -14.76
C ILE A 181 10.63 -8.32 -15.67
N GLU A 182 9.80 -9.34 -15.52
CA GLU A 182 8.44 -9.35 -16.06
C GLU A 182 7.60 -8.26 -15.34
N SER A 183 7.62 -7.04 -15.89
CA SER A 183 7.02 -5.85 -15.28
C SER A 183 5.49 -5.78 -15.48
N ALA A 184 4.80 -6.88 -15.19
CA ALA A 184 3.34 -7.03 -15.22
C ALA A 184 2.79 -7.77 -13.97
N GLY A 185 3.53 -7.72 -12.85
CA GLY A 185 3.08 -8.26 -11.56
C GLY A 185 1.87 -7.51 -10.95
N PRO A 186 1.23 -8.08 -9.91
CA PRO A 186 0.04 -7.50 -9.29
C PRO A 186 0.31 -6.16 -8.60
N ASP A 187 -0.72 -5.32 -8.46
CA ASP A 187 -0.58 -4.03 -7.77
C ASP A 187 -0.34 -4.20 -6.27
N LEU A 188 0.90 -3.97 -5.87
CA LEU A 188 1.37 -4.06 -4.49
C LEU A 188 0.69 -3.05 -3.56
N ARG A 189 0.05 -1.99 -4.07
CA ARG A 189 -0.66 -0.97 -3.29
C ARG A 189 -2.14 -1.29 -3.04
N HIS A 190 -2.69 -2.37 -3.61
CA HIS A 190 -4.06 -2.75 -3.33
C HIS A 190 -4.17 -3.38 -1.93
N HIS A 191 -4.97 -2.80 -1.04
CA HIS A 191 -5.09 -3.22 0.37
C HIS A 191 -6.54 -3.55 0.76
N GLY A 192 -6.73 -4.28 1.86
CA GLY A 192 -8.00 -4.98 2.15
C GLY A 192 -9.19 -4.05 2.40
N ASP A 193 -8.92 -2.85 2.88
CA ASP A 193 -9.89 -1.77 3.09
C ASP A 193 -10.55 -1.32 1.78
N ALA A 194 -9.87 -1.42 0.64
CA ALA A 194 -10.41 -1.05 -0.67
C ALA A 194 -11.64 -1.90 -1.05
N GLU A 195 -11.75 -3.13 -0.56
CA GLU A 195 -12.92 -3.99 -0.81
C GLU A 195 -14.18 -3.51 -0.05
N VAL A 196 -14.02 -2.70 1.00
CA VAL A 196 -15.09 -2.31 1.96
C VAL A 196 -15.56 -0.86 1.77
N ARG A 197 -14.91 -0.07 0.91
CA ARG A 197 -15.26 1.34 0.69
C ARG A 197 -16.63 1.48 0.03
N GLY A 198 -17.51 2.27 0.65
CA GLY A 198 -18.77 2.76 0.05
C GLY A 198 -20.03 1.94 0.31
N GLU A 199 -19.94 0.75 0.89
CA GLU A 199 -21.09 -0.15 1.11
C GLU A 199 -21.08 -0.74 2.53
N ASN A 200 -22.25 -0.98 3.12
CA ASN A 200 -22.40 -1.47 4.50
C ASN A 200 -22.24 -3.01 4.58
N LEU A 201 -21.09 -3.50 4.11
CA LEU A 201 -20.80 -4.93 3.95
C LEU A 201 -20.30 -5.58 5.25
N THR A 202 -20.58 -6.86 5.42
CA THR A 202 -19.90 -7.72 6.39
C THR A 202 -18.47 -7.95 5.91
N ASP A 203 -17.50 -7.31 6.58
CA ASP A 203 -16.09 -7.33 6.22
C ASP A 203 -15.39 -8.67 6.58
N LEU A 204 -15.02 -9.44 5.56
CA LEU A 204 -14.06 -10.56 5.63
C LEU A 204 -12.75 -10.25 4.86
N ALA A 205 -12.57 -9.00 4.42
CA ALA A 205 -11.45 -8.52 3.62
C ALA A 205 -10.34 -7.85 4.44
N VAL A 206 -10.61 -7.41 5.67
CA VAL A 206 -9.63 -6.84 6.61
C VAL A 206 -9.48 -7.71 7.86
N ASN A 207 -8.23 -8.04 8.22
CA ASN A 207 -7.90 -8.94 9.33
C ASN A 207 -7.86 -8.23 10.71
N VAL A 208 -8.77 -7.29 10.96
CA VAL A 208 -8.93 -6.65 12.27
C VAL A 208 -9.92 -7.46 13.13
N ARG A 209 -9.69 -7.51 14.46
CA ARG A 209 -10.57 -8.17 15.42
C ARG A 209 -11.88 -7.38 15.59
N THR A 210 -13.03 -8.02 15.50
CA THR A 210 -14.33 -7.36 15.75
C THR A 210 -14.45 -6.92 17.22
N HIS A 211 -15.35 -5.96 17.50
CA HIS A 211 -15.57 -5.39 18.83
C HIS A 211 -14.31 -4.79 19.49
N THR A 212 -13.42 -4.20 18.70
CA THR A 212 -12.20 -3.51 19.17
C THR A 212 -12.14 -2.04 18.73
N PRO A 213 -11.32 -1.19 19.40
CA PRO A 213 -10.64 -1.40 20.68
C PRO A 213 -11.62 -1.68 21.84
N PRO A 214 -11.21 -2.41 22.90
CA PRO A 214 -12.03 -2.56 24.11
C PRO A 214 -12.17 -1.22 24.84
N GLU A 215 -13.18 -1.09 25.72
CA GLU A 215 -13.50 0.19 26.37
C GLU A 215 -12.34 0.75 27.19
N TRP A 216 -11.69 -0.09 28.01
CA TRP A 216 -10.54 0.33 28.83
C TRP A 216 -9.37 0.90 28.00
N LEU A 217 -9.26 0.50 26.72
CA LEU A 217 -8.26 1.00 25.79
C LEU A 217 -8.74 2.31 25.11
N ARG A 218 -10.04 2.43 24.81
CA ARG A 218 -10.65 3.71 24.39
C ARG A 218 -10.47 4.78 25.47
N GLU A 219 -10.73 4.45 26.74
CA GLU A 219 -10.54 5.34 27.88
C GLU A 219 -9.08 5.82 28.02
N ARG A 220 -8.10 4.90 27.93
CA ARG A 220 -6.67 5.26 27.99
C ARG A 220 -6.21 6.11 26.81
N ILE A 221 -6.71 5.84 25.60
CA ILE A 221 -6.46 6.66 24.42
C ILE A 221 -7.11 8.05 24.59
N ALA A 222 -8.35 8.12 25.06
CA ALA A 222 -9.06 9.39 25.29
C ALA A 222 -8.38 10.25 26.38
N ALA A 223 -7.89 9.65 27.46
CA ALA A 223 -7.15 10.36 28.51
C ALA A 223 -5.88 11.04 27.98
N SER A 224 -5.17 10.39 27.05
CA SER A 224 -3.96 10.95 26.42
C SER A 224 -4.20 12.19 25.56
N LEU A 225 -5.45 12.48 25.18
CA LEU A 225 -5.79 13.69 24.42
C LEU A 225 -5.53 14.97 25.23
N THR A 226 -5.43 14.88 26.56
CA THR A 226 -5.13 16.01 27.46
C THR A 226 -3.68 16.53 27.35
N SER A 227 -2.74 15.72 26.84
CA SER A 227 -1.31 16.07 26.76
C SER A 227 -0.81 16.39 25.35
N LEU A 228 -1.70 16.49 24.35
CA LEU A 228 -1.37 16.72 22.93
C LEU A 228 -0.63 18.05 22.63
N ALA A 229 -0.61 19.00 23.56
CA ALA A 229 0.15 20.25 23.41
C ALA A 229 1.68 20.07 23.57
N ALA A 230 2.12 18.91 24.08
CA ALA A 230 3.53 18.56 24.20
C ALA A 230 3.95 17.58 23.08
N TYR A 231 5.22 17.67 22.65
CA TYR A 231 5.81 16.65 21.78
C TYR A 231 5.83 15.27 22.47
N PRO A 232 5.61 14.17 21.73
CA PRO A 232 5.52 12.83 22.31
C PRO A 232 6.87 12.32 22.83
N ASP A 233 6.89 11.80 24.06
CA ASP A 233 7.99 11.01 24.62
C ASP A 233 7.63 9.52 24.62
N GLY A 234 8.35 8.73 23.83
CA GLY A 234 8.15 7.28 23.70
C GLY A 234 8.77 6.42 24.81
N SER A 235 9.49 7.01 25.76
CA SER A 235 10.34 6.29 26.72
C SER A 235 9.58 5.24 27.55
N SER A 236 8.42 5.60 28.10
CA SER A 236 7.58 4.66 28.89
C SER A 236 7.05 3.51 28.03
N ALA A 237 6.45 3.81 26.87
CA ALA A 237 5.89 2.80 25.99
C ALA A 237 6.97 1.85 25.42
N ARG A 238 8.16 2.36 25.15
CA ARG A 238 9.33 1.59 24.69
C ARG A 238 9.85 0.66 25.79
N ALA A 239 9.90 1.14 27.04
CA ALA A 239 10.24 0.30 28.19
C ALA A 239 9.18 -0.78 28.47
N ALA A 240 7.89 -0.48 28.28
CA ALA A 240 6.80 -1.45 28.42
C ALA A 240 6.88 -2.57 27.36
N VAL A 241 7.19 -2.23 26.10
CA VAL A 241 7.43 -3.21 25.03
C VAL A 241 8.66 -4.06 25.33
N ALA A 242 9.77 -3.45 25.77
CA ALA A 242 10.98 -4.15 26.17
C ALA A 242 10.71 -5.16 27.31
N GLY A 243 9.97 -4.72 28.34
CA GLY A 243 9.57 -5.53 29.47
C GLY A 243 8.67 -6.72 29.12
N ARG A 244 7.75 -6.60 28.15
CA ARG A 244 6.95 -7.73 27.65
C ARG A 244 7.83 -8.85 27.09
N HIS A 245 8.84 -8.50 26.30
CA HIS A 245 9.67 -9.46 25.56
C HIS A 245 10.96 -9.86 26.30
N GLY A 246 11.14 -9.41 27.54
CA GLY A 246 12.36 -9.67 28.33
C GLY A 246 13.63 -9.03 27.75
N LEU A 247 13.49 -8.05 26.86
CA LEU A 247 14.60 -7.44 26.12
C LEU A 247 15.12 -6.15 26.78
N PRO A 248 16.39 -5.78 26.54
CA PRO A 248 16.88 -4.43 26.79
C PRO A 248 16.18 -3.37 25.93
N VAL A 249 16.04 -2.15 26.45
CA VAL A 249 15.29 -1.04 25.82
C VAL A 249 15.92 -0.58 24.50
N GLU A 250 17.24 -0.72 24.37
CA GLU A 250 18.02 -0.51 23.16
C GLU A 250 17.69 -1.47 22.01
N ARG A 251 17.01 -2.59 22.27
CA ARG A 251 16.52 -3.52 21.23
C ARG A 251 15.15 -3.17 20.65
N VAL A 252 14.49 -2.12 21.13
CA VAL A 252 13.13 -1.73 20.75
C VAL A 252 13.10 -0.40 20.00
N LEU A 253 12.46 -0.37 18.83
CA LEU A 253 12.04 0.85 18.14
C LEU A 253 10.51 0.89 18.00
N LEU A 254 9.86 1.99 18.36
CA LEU A 254 8.43 2.18 18.15
C LEU A 254 8.18 2.79 16.77
N THR A 255 7.13 2.36 16.08
CA THR A 255 6.84 2.78 14.69
C THR A 255 5.36 3.10 14.46
N ALA A 256 5.08 3.88 13.41
CA ALA A 256 3.74 4.27 12.94
C ALA A 256 2.95 3.09 12.29
N GLY A 257 2.95 1.95 12.97
CA GLY A 257 2.64 0.63 12.42
C GLY A 257 3.84 0.01 11.70
N ALA A 258 3.82 -1.32 11.55
CA ALA A 258 4.87 -2.07 10.83
C ALA A 258 5.11 -1.58 9.38
N ALA A 259 4.14 -0.88 8.79
CA ALA A 259 4.27 -0.13 7.55
C ALA A 259 5.49 0.79 7.51
N GLU A 260 5.70 1.60 8.55
CA GLU A 260 6.87 2.47 8.64
C GLU A 260 8.14 1.64 8.78
N ALA A 261 8.12 0.55 9.57
CA ALA A 261 9.28 -0.30 9.75
C ALA A 261 9.82 -0.87 8.42
N PHE A 262 8.95 -1.27 7.48
CA PHE A 262 9.39 -1.68 6.15
C PHE A 262 10.08 -0.55 5.36
N VAL A 263 9.59 0.69 5.49
CA VAL A 263 10.19 1.87 4.86
C VAL A 263 11.54 2.23 5.49
N LEU A 264 11.68 2.12 6.81
CA LEU A 264 12.96 2.33 7.52
C LEU A 264 13.97 1.24 7.12
N ILE A 265 13.57 -0.03 7.14
CA ILE A 265 14.40 -1.17 6.72
C ILE A 265 14.90 -0.98 5.28
N ALA A 266 14.01 -0.62 4.36
CA ALA A 266 14.35 -0.41 2.95
C ALA A 266 15.31 0.78 2.71
N ARG A 267 15.37 1.75 3.62
CA ARG A 267 16.21 2.97 3.48
C ARG A 267 17.52 2.91 4.26
N ALA A 268 17.53 2.26 5.42
CA ALA A 268 18.64 2.29 6.37
C ALA A 268 19.57 1.06 6.29
N LEU A 269 19.04 -0.10 5.91
CA LEU A 269 19.78 -1.36 5.99
C LEU A 269 20.36 -1.79 4.62
N PRO A 270 21.51 -2.50 4.59
CA PRO A 270 22.07 -3.04 3.36
C PRO A 270 21.09 -3.99 2.65
N ALA A 271 20.76 -3.68 1.39
CA ALA A 271 19.81 -4.42 0.57
C ALA A 271 20.26 -4.44 -0.91
N ARG A 272 21.41 -5.06 -1.20
CA ARG A 272 21.95 -5.18 -2.57
C ARG A 272 21.26 -6.30 -3.36
N ARG A 273 20.76 -7.32 -2.68
CA ARG A 273 19.99 -8.45 -3.24
C ARG A 273 18.86 -8.84 -2.27
N PRO A 274 17.90 -7.94 -2.00
CA PRO A 274 16.80 -8.23 -1.08
C PRO A 274 15.84 -9.24 -1.70
N VAL A 275 15.38 -10.20 -0.88
CA VAL A 275 14.45 -11.25 -1.27
C VAL A 275 13.19 -11.19 -0.41
N VAL A 276 12.02 -11.23 -1.04
CA VAL A 276 10.72 -11.30 -0.35
C VAL A 276 10.06 -12.65 -0.67
N VAL A 277 9.71 -13.40 0.38
CA VAL A 277 9.10 -14.74 0.25
C VAL A 277 7.60 -14.60 0.06
N HIS A 278 7.10 -14.80 -1.16
CA HIS A 278 5.70 -14.65 -1.53
C HIS A 278 4.98 -16.00 -1.70
N PRO A 279 3.64 -16.08 -1.63
CA PRO A 279 2.70 -14.99 -1.36
C PRO A 279 2.73 -14.54 0.11
N GLN A 280 3.10 -13.28 0.31
CA GLN A 280 3.02 -12.56 1.57
C GLN A 280 2.46 -11.15 1.34
N PHE A 281 2.33 -10.37 2.42
CA PHE A 281 1.91 -8.98 2.39
C PHE A 281 2.82 -8.14 1.48
N THR A 282 2.24 -7.18 0.76
CA THR A 282 2.90 -6.52 -0.37
C THR A 282 3.77 -5.32 -0.01
N GLU A 283 3.58 -4.76 1.19
CA GLU A 283 4.27 -3.57 1.69
C GLU A 283 5.82 -3.68 1.79
N PRO A 284 6.44 -4.82 2.14
CA PRO A 284 7.90 -4.94 2.17
C PRO A 284 8.52 -4.80 0.77
N GLU A 285 7.94 -5.48 -0.23
CA GLU A 285 8.39 -5.35 -1.61
C GLU A 285 8.11 -3.94 -2.16
N ALA A 286 6.96 -3.34 -1.81
CA ALA A 286 6.64 -1.97 -2.21
C ALA A 286 7.64 -0.96 -1.63
N ALA A 287 7.99 -1.08 -0.35
CA ALA A 287 8.98 -0.23 0.32
C ALA A 287 10.39 -0.40 -0.27
N LEU A 288 10.84 -1.63 -0.49
CA LEU A 288 12.13 -1.92 -1.12
C LEU A 288 12.22 -1.35 -2.55
N ARG A 289 11.18 -1.53 -3.35
CA ARG A 289 11.10 -0.94 -4.71
C ARG A 289 11.05 0.59 -4.66
N ALA A 290 10.34 1.18 -3.70
CA ALA A 290 10.26 2.64 -3.51
C ALA A 290 11.60 3.25 -3.02
N ALA A 291 12.46 2.46 -2.38
CA ALA A 291 13.84 2.82 -2.07
C ALA A 291 14.83 2.58 -3.23
N GLY A 292 14.35 2.08 -4.38
CA GLY A 292 15.14 1.86 -5.60
C GLY A 292 15.76 0.46 -5.74
N HIS A 293 15.45 -0.48 -4.84
CA HIS A 293 16.09 -1.81 -4.86
C HIS A 293 15.47 -2.77 -5.89
N GLY A 294 16.32 -3.58 -6.51
CA GLY A 294 15.91 -4.73 -7.32
C GLY A 294 15.52 -5.91 -6.42
N VAL A 295 14.22 -6.15 -6.25
CA VAL A 295 13.70 -7.16 -5.32
C VAL A 295 13.57 -8.53 -5.98
N GLY A 296 14.29 -9.51 -5.43
CA GLY A 296 14.11 -10.93 -5.74
C GLY A 296 12.86 -11.50 -5.05
N ARG A 297 12.25 -12.52 -5.66
CA ARG A 297 11.07 -13.20 -5.09
C ARG A 297 11.32 -14.69 -4.99
N VAL A 298 10.99 -15.28 -3.84
CA VAL A 298 10.81 -16.73 -3.69
C VAL A 298 9.32 -16.99 -3.67
N LEU A 299 8.82 -17.87 -4.55
CA LEU A 299 7.39 -18.16 -4.67
C LEU A 299 7.07 -19.53 -4.05
N LEU A 300 6.46 -19.51 -2.87
CA LEU A 300 5.91 -20.70 -2.21
C LEU A 300 4.68 -21.19 -2.98
N ARG A 301 4.59 -22.50 -3.17
CA ARG A 301 3.60 -23.12 -4.07
C ARG A 301 2.43 -23.70 -3.29
N ALA A 302 1.28 -23.86 -3.94
CA ALA A 302 0.07 -24.39 -3.31
C ALA A 302 0.20 -25.89 -3.00
N GLU A 303 0.84 -26.63 -3.92
CA GLU A 303 1.16 -28.04 -3.83
C GLU A 303 2.08 -28.40 -2.64
N ASP A 304 2.94 -27.47 -2.20
CA ASP A 304 3.76 -27.61 -0.98
C ASP A 304 3.00 -27.19 0.31
N GLY A 305 1.73 -26.79 0.17
CA GLY A 305 0.90 -26.18 1.21
C GLY A 305 1.40 -24.80 1.64
N PHE A 306 2.02 -24.05 0.73
CA PHE A 306 2.69 -22.76 0.96
C PHE A 306 3.72 -22.79 2.11
N ARG A 307 4.40 -23.93 2.30
CA ARG A 307 5.51 -24.03 3.26
C ARG A 307 6.80 -23.50 2.64
N LEU A 308 7.58 -22.77 3.42
CA LEU A 308 8.94 -22.37 3.05
C LEU A 308 9.88 -23.58 3.12
N ASP A 309 10.62 -23.83 2.05
CA ASP A 309 11.92 -24.49 2.12
C ASP A 309 13.04 -23.42 2.08
N PRO A 310 13.83 -23.27 3.16
CA PRO A 310 14.97 -22.34 3.20
C PRO A 310 16.01 -22.55 2.08
N GLN A 311 16.13 -23.74 1.47
CA GLN A 311 17.04 -23.96 0.35
C GLN A 311 16.63 -23.22 -0.93
N THR A 312 15.36 -22.79 -1.03
CA THR A 312 14.87 -21.97 -2.16
C THR A 312 15.23 -20.49 -2.06
N VAL A 313 15.74 -20.03 -0.90
CA VAL A 313 16.20 -18.65 -0.71
C VAL A 313 17.64 -18.52 -1.18
N PRO A 314 17.95 -17.70 -2.23
CA PRO A 314 19.29 -17.58 -2.78
C PRO A 314 20.34 -17.28 -1.71
N GLU A 315 21.50 -17.93 -1.77
CA GLU A 315 22.54 -17.74 -0.77
C GLU A 315 23.01 -16.28 -0.74
N GLU A 316 23.17 -15.66 -1.91
CA GLU A 316 23.62 -14.28 -2.05
C GLU A 316 22.71 -13.21 -1.45
N ALA A 317 21.48 -13.55 -1.02
CA ALA A 317 20.57 -12.57 -0.45
C ALA A 317 21.15 -11.97 0.84
N ASP A 318 21.20 -10.64 0.92
CA ASP A 318 21.68 -9.88 2.07
C ASP A 318 20.54 -9.30 2.92
N LEU A 319 19.31 -9.30 2.40
CA LEU A 319 18.09 -9.04 3.15
C LEU A 319 17.02 -10.06 2.74
N VAL A 320 16.35 -10.68 3.70
CA VAL A 320 15.24 -11.63 3.45
C VAL A 320 14.03 -11.23 4.29
N VAL A 321 12.85 -11.10 3.68
CA VAL A 321 11.58 -10.81 4.38
C VAL A 321 10.62 -11.98 4.28
N ILE A 322 10.02 -12.38 5.41
CA ILE A 322 8.92 -13.35 5.51
C ILE A 322 7.95 -12.95 6.63
N GLY A 323 6.64 -13.20 6.47
CA GLY A 323 5.66 -13.03 7.56
C GLY A 323 5.48 -14.31 8.37
N ASN A 324 5.11 -14.20 9.65
CA ASN A 324 4.78 -15.37 10.47
C ASN A 324 3.67 -15.05 11.50
N PRO A 325 2.45 -15.60 11.39
CA PRO A 325 1.90 -16.33 10.25
C PRO A 325 1.85 -15.51 8.94
N THR A 326 2.16 -16.13 7.81
CA THR A 326 2.18 -15.49 6.48
C THR A 326 0.79 -15.00 6.04
N ASN A 327 0.59 -13.70 5.81
CA ASN A 327 -0.62 -13.17 5.16
C ASN A 327 -0.40 -13.10 3.64
N PRO A 328 -1.10 -13.87 2.78
CA PRO A 328 -2.47 -14.35 3.00
C PRO A 328 -2.65 -15.84 3.34
N THR A 329 -1.61 -16.68 3.25
CA THR A 329 -1.73 -18.16 3.34
C THR A 329 -2.13 -18.68 4.72
N SER A 330 -1.92 -17.88 5.75
CA SER A 330 -2.15 -18.15 7.17
C SER A 330 -1.19 -19.20 7.76
N VAL A 331 -0.19 -19.64 6.99
CA VAL A 331 0.81 -20.63 7.42
C VAL A 331 1.68 -20.03 8.53
N LEU A 332 1.79 -20.76 9.64
CA LEU A 332 2.81 -20.54 10.66
C LEU A 332 4.01 -21.44 10.33
N HIS A 333 5.16 -20.82 10.06
CA HIS A 333 6.43 -21.50 9.84
C HIS A 333 7.14 -21.72 11.19
N PRO A 334 7.76 -22.89 11.42
CA PRO A 334 8.51 -23.14 12.66
C PRO A 334 9.69 -22.17 12.84
N ALA A 335 9.96 -21.76 14.08
CA ALA A 335 11.09 -20.90 14.44
C ALA A 335 12.41 -21.48 13.91
N ALA A 336 12.69 -22.74 14.22
CA ALA A 336 13.85 -23.51 13.76
C ALA A 336 13.91 -23.77 12.23
N LEU A 337 12.90 -23.32 11.47
CA LEU A 337 12.94 -23.28 10.00
C LEU A 337 13.31 -21.89 9.51
N LEU A 338 12.76 -20.84 10.11
CA LEU A 338 13.12 -19.45 9.82
C LEU A 338 14.57 -19.14 10.22
N GLU A 339 15.04 -19.70 11.34
CA GLU A 339 16.43 -19.62 11.81
C GLU A 339 17.45 -20.05 10.76
N ARG A 340 17.11 -21.00 9.88
CA ARG A 340 18.01 -21.46 8.80
C ARG A 340 18.20 -20.44 7.68
N LEU A 341 17.42 -19.36 7.67
CA LEU A 341 17.63 -18.21 6.78
C LEU A 341 18.71 -17.26 7.29
N ALA A 342 18.99 -17.24 8.60
CA ALA A 342 19.91 -16.31 9.23
C ALA A 342 21.38 -16.71 8.99
N ARG A 343 22.23 -15.72 8.72
CA ARG A 343 23.69 -15.90 8.57
C ARG A 343 24.43 -14.56 8.78
N PRO A 344 25.74 -14.56 9.08
CA PRO A 344 26.52 -13.34 9.14
C PRO A 344 26.40 -12.51 7.85
N GLY A 345 26.17 -11.20 7.98
CA GLY A 345 26.03 -10.28 6.84
C GLY A 345 24.68 -10.34 6.10
N ARG A 346 23.67 -11.05 6.65
CA ARG A 346 22.28 -11.02 6.14
C ARG A 346 21.34 -10.46 7.21
N THR A 347 20.44 -9.57 6.81
CA THR A 347 19.27 -9.18 7.61
C THR A 347 18.11 -10.16 7.37
N LEU A 348 17.56 -10.75 8.44
CA LEU A 348 16.37 -11.58 8.40
C LEU A 348 15.19 -10.82 9.03
N VAL A 349 14.26 -10.35 8.21
CA VAL A 349 13.06 -9.64 8.65
C VAL A 349 11.90 -10.61 8.77
N VAL A 350 11.32 -10.70 9.97
CA VAL A 350 10.16 -11.56 10.26
C VAL A 350 8.97 -10.69 10.67
N ASP A 351 7.93 -10.64 9.83
CA ASP A 351 6.69 -9.90 10.11
C ASP A 351 5.72 -10.73 10.96
N GLU A 352 5.82 -10.56 12.27
CA GLU A 352 4.95 -11.15 13.29
C GLU A 352 3.68 -10.31 13.57
N ALA A 353 3.22 -9.49 12.61
CA ALA A 353 2.00 -8.68 12.76
C ALA A 353 0.70 -9.47 13.04
N PHE A 354 0.74 -10.81 13.03
CA PHE A 354 -0.36 -11.70 13.40
C PHE A 354 -0.01 -12.71 14.51
N MET A 355 1.17 -12.63 15.12
CA MET A 355 1.62 -13.61 16.13
C MET A 355 0.77 -13.55 17.42
N ASP A 356 0.25 -12.36 17.78
CA ASP A 356 -0.68 -12.14 18.90
C ASP A 356 -1.92 -13.07 18.90
N VAL A 357 -2.32 -13.65 17.76
CA VAL A 357 -3.49 -14.54 17.65
C VAL A 357 -3.14 -16.03 17.57
N VAL A 358 -1.86 -16.38 17.74
CA VAL A 358 -1.38 -17.76 17.88
C VAL A 358 -1.38 -18.10 19.37
N PRO A 359 -2.14 -19.10 19.85
CA PRO A 359 -2.16 -19.44 21.27
C PRO A 359 -0.77 -19.79 21.80
N GLY A 360 -0.33 -19.03 22.80
CA GLY A 360 1.01 -19.11 23.40
C GLY A 360 2.15 -18.52 22.56
N GLU A 361 1.86 -17.72 21.52
CA GLU A 361 2.85 -17.12 20.59
C GLU A 361 3.87 -18.13 20.06
N ARG A 362 3.42 -19.36 19.80
CA ARG A 362 4.30 -20.45 19.34
C ARG A 362 4.92 -20.13 17.98
N GLU A 363 6.19 -20.49 17.84
CA GLU A 363 7.06 -20.17 16.70
C GLU A 363 7.37 -18.66 16.52
N ALA A 364 7.15 -17.85 17.56
CA ALA A 364 7.69 -16.49 17.63
C ALA A 364 9.21 -16.48 17.81
N LEU A 365 9.82 -15.37 17.40
CA LEU A 365 11.24 -15.04 17.50
C LEU A 365 11.46 -13.71 18.23
N CYS A 366 10.40 -13.10 18.78
CA CYS A 366 10.41 -11.76 19.36
C CYS A 366 11.33 -11.59 20.59
N ASP A 367 11.63 -12.66 21.31
CA ASP A 367 12.57 -12.71 22.44
C ASP A 367 14.00 -13.16 22.05
N ARG A 368 14.20 -13.65 20.82
CA ARG A 368 15.45 -14.25 20.37
C ARG A 368 16.52 -13.20 20.11
N THR A 369 17.70 -13.42 20.68
CA THR A 369 18.85 -12.49 20.62
C THR A 369 20.13 -13.14 20.09
N ASP A 370 20.10 -14.45 19.90
CA ASP A 370 21.16 -15.34 19.40
C ASP A 370 21.17 -15.47 17.87
N ILE A 371 20.06 -15.14 17.20
CA ILE A 371 19.90 -15.28 15.74
C ILE A 371 20.56 -14.07 15.04
N PRO A 372 21.60 -14.28 14.19
CA PRO A 372 22.35 -13.18 13.60
C PRO A 372 21.53 -12.41 12.56
N GLY A 373 21.48 -11.08 12.70
CA GLY A 373 20.78 -10.19 11.76
C GLY A 373 19.25 -10.24 11.84
N LEU A 374 18.68 -10.84 12.89
CA LEU A 374 17.24 -10.89 13.09
C LEU A 374 16.62 -9.51 13.34
N VAL A 375 15.49 -9.25 12.67
CA VAL A 375 14.62 -8.08 12.84
C VAL A 375 13.18 -8.57 12.88
N VAL A 376 12.55 -8.57 14.05
CA VAL A 376 11.14 -8.96 14.22
C VAL A 376 10.25 -7.72 14.21
N LEU A 377 9.16 -7.76 13.46
CA LEU A 377 8.16 -6.69 13.40
C LEU A 377 6.87 -7.12 14.10
N ARG A 378 6.35 -6.27 14.99
CA ARG A 378 5.07 -6.49 15.68
C ARG A 378 4.13 -5.32 15.44
N SER A 379 2.82 -5.60 15.51
CA SER A 379 1.78 -4.66 15.09
C SER A 379 0.51 -4.80 15.93
N LEU A 380 0.30 -3.86 16.85
CA LEU A 380 -0.91 -3.83 17.69
C LEU A 380 -2.20 -3.53 16.91
N THR A 381 -2.09 -3.09 15.64
CA THR A 381 -3.22 -2.59 14.85
C THR A 381 -4.32 -3.60 14.50
N LYS A 382 -4.06 -4.91 14.62
CA LYS A 382 -5.01 -5.97 14.21
C LYS A 382 -5.73 -6.58 15.41
N THR A 383 -4.97 -7.00 16.42
CA THR A 383 -5.43 -7.55 17.70
C THR A 383 -6.32 -6.56 18.47
N TRP A 384 -5.94 -5.29 18.47
CA TRP A 384 -6.53 -4.24 19.32
C TRP A 384 -7.41 -3.23 18.58
N GLY A 385 -7.66 -3.42 17.28
CA GLY A 385 -8.48 -2.48 16.49
C GLY A 385 -7.78 -1.17 16.11
N LEU A 386 -6.50 -1.01 16.46
CA LEU A 386 -5.74 0.24 16.31
C LEU A 386 -5.28 0.53 14.85
N ALA A 387 -6.07 0.08 13.86
CA ALA A 387 -5.80 0.21 12.43
C ALA A 387 -5.68 1.67 11.96
N GLY A 388 -6.52 2.56 12.49
CA GLY A 388 -6.46 4.00 12.24
C GLY A 388 -5.42 4.75 13.09
N LEU A 389 -5.04 4.22 14.26
CA LEU A 389 -4.11 4.89 15.20
C LEU A 389 -2.63 4.71 14.83
N ARG A 390 -2.30 3.74 13.97
CA ARG A 390 -0.96 3.53 13.39
C ARG A 390 0.13 3.26 14.43
N ILE A 391 0.12 2.06 15.02
CA ILE A 391 1.10 1.66 16.04
C ILE A 391 1.67 0.24 15.84
N GLY A 392 2.99 0.14 15.89
CA GLY A 392 3.78 -1.09 15.81
C GLY A 392 5.15 -0.89 16.44
N TYR A 393 6.00 -1.91 16.36
CA TYR A 393 7.38 -1.83 16.85
C TYR A 393 8.30 -2.84 16.17
N VAL A 394 9.59 -2.55 16.20
CA VAL A 394 10.71 -3.39 15.75
C VAL A 394 11.43 -3.92 16.99
N LEU A 395 11.78 -5.21 16.97
CA LEU A 395 12.70 -5.85 17.91
C LEU A 395 13.92 -6.33 17.11
N ALA A 396 15.11 -5.85 17.45
CA ALA A 396 16.34 -6.16 16.70
C ALA A 396 17.59 -6.05 17.59
N ALA A 397 18.79 -6.22 17.01
CA ALA A 397 20.04 -5.88 17.68
C ALA A 397 20.18 -4.34 17.85
N PRO A 398 20.82 -3.83 18.92
CA PRO A 398 20.89 -2.39 19.21
C PRO A 398 21.49 -1.55 18.08
N GLU A 399 22.49 -2.07 17.38
CA GLU A 399 23.12 -1.46 16.21
C GLU A 399 22.15 -1.32 15.02
N THR A 400 21.24 -2.29 14.85
CA THR A 400 20.18 -2.23 13.83
C THR A 400 19.09 -1.23 14.25
N VAL A 401 18.73 -1.19 15.53
CA VAL A 401 17.79 -0.19 16.08
C VAL A 401 18.33 1.22 15.91
N ALA A 402 19.63 1.45 16.13
CA ALA A 402 20.28 2.74 15.91
C ALA A 402 20.17 3.20 14.46
N LEU A 403 20.53 2.36 13.48
CA LEU A 403 20.41 2.67 12.05
C LEU A 403 18.96 2.97 11.63
N LEU A 404 18.00 2.19 12.11
CA LEU A 404 16.58 2.42 11.83
C LEU A 404 16.07 3.71 12.48
N SER A 405 16.53 4.05 13.68
CA SER A 405 16.17 5.28 14.40
C SER A 405 16.81 6.54 13.79
N GLU A 406 18.01 6.44 13.20
CA GLU A 406 18.66 7.55 12.48
C GLU A 406 17.90 7.90 11.18
N ALA A 407 17.32 6.89 10.52
CA ALA A 407 16.48 7.06 9.34
C ALA A 407 15.01 7.40 9.65
N GLN A 408 14.59 7.42 10.92
CA GLN A 408 13.20 7.66 11.31
C GLN A 408 12.90 9.17 11.46
N PRO A 409 11.73 9.65 10.99
CA PRO A 409 11.31 11.03 11.26
C PRO A 409 11.24 11.33 12.76
N LEU A 410 11.50 12.58 13.14
CA LEU A 410 11.30 13.03 14.53
C LEU A 410 9.80 12.95 14.92
N TRP A 411 9.53 12.49 16.14
CA TRP A 411 8.19 12.29 16.70
C TRP A 411 7.24 11.46 15.80
N PRO A 412 7.65 10.26 15.35
CA PRO A 412 6.93 9.47 14.35
C PRO A 412 5.68 8.78 14.91
N VAL A 413 5.65 8.54 16.22
CA VAL A 413 4.54 7.92 16.94
C VAL A 413 3.89 8.96 17.85
N SER A 414 2.59 9.19 17.66
CA SER A 414 1.82 10.20 18.39
C SER A 414 1.54 9.82 19.84
N THR A 415 1.31 10.80 20.71
CA THR A 415 1.03 10.59 22.15
C THR A 415 -0.08 9.57 22.42
N PRO A 416 -1.21 9.53 21.67
CA PRO A 416 -2.24 8.50 21.86
C PRO A 416 -1.81 7.11 21.36
N ALA A 417 -0.97 7.03 20.33
CA ALA A 417 -0.40 5.77 19.87
C ALA A 417 0.61 5.19 20.86
N LEU A 418 1.38 6.05 21.55
CA LEU A 418 2.27 5.66 22.66
C LEU A 418 1.49 5.19 23.89
N ALA A 419 0.46 5.94 24.30
CA ALA A 419 -0.41 5.54 25.40
C ALA A 419 -1.12 4.20 25.14
N ALA A 420 -1.55 3.96 23.89
CA ALA A 420 -2.08 2.67 23.47
C ALA A 420 -1.02 1.56 23.48
N ALA A 421 0.21 1.84 23.04
CA ALA A 421 1.30 0.87 23.03
C ALA A 421 1.62 0.37 24.44
N GLU A 422 1.80 1.29 25.39
CA GLU A 422 2.03 0.98 26.81
C GLU A 422 0.88 0.15 27.39
N ALA A 423 -0.37 0.60 27.21
CA ALA A 423 -1.54 -0.08 27.76
C ALA A 423 -1.76 -1.49 27.18
N CYS A 424 -1.31 -1.76 25.94
CA CYS A 424 -1.32 -3.10 25.33
C CYS A 424 -0.22 -4.05 25.83
N MET A 425 0.71 -3.59 26.69
CA MET A 425 1.71 -4.43 27.36
C MET A 425 1.34 -4.76 28.80
N GLU A 426 0.30 -4.13 29.37
CA GLU A 426 -0.16 -4.40 30.74
C GLU A 426 -0.62 -5.86 30.88
N PRO A 427 -0.37 -6.55 32.03
CA PRO A 427 -0.72 -7.96 32.20
C PRO A 427 -2.19 -8.31 31.88
N ARG A 428 -3.13 -7.41 32.17
CA ARG A 428 -4.56 -7.56 31.81
C ARG A 428 -4.78 -7.62 30.29
N ALA A 429 -4.02 -6.84 29.52
CA ALA A 429 -4.08 -6.82 28.07
C ALA A 429 -3.43 -8.07 27.47
N LEU A 430 -2.34 -8.57 28.07
CA LEU A 430 -1.72 -9.84 27.68
C LEU A 430 -2.69 -11.02 27.84
N VAL A 431 -3.44 -11.07 28.95
CA VAL A 431 -4.48 -12.09 29.17
C VAL A 431 -5.63 -11.95 28.16
N GLU A 432 -6.17 -10.75 27.93
CA GLU A 432 -7.26 -10.55 26.96
C GLU A 432 -6.84 -10.91 25.52
N ALA A 433 -5.57 -10.69 25.16
CA ALA A 433 -5.00 -11.10 23.88
C ALA A 433 -4.87 -12.63 23.78
N ALA A 434 -4.36 -13.31 24.82
CA ALA A 434 -4.26 -14.77 24.85
C ALA A 434 -5.63 -15.45 24.71
N GLU A 435 -6.63 -15.01 25.48
CA GLU A 435 -8.01 -15.49 25.33
C GLU A 435 -8.57 -15.23 23.91
N ALA A 436 -8.19 -14.11 23.28
CA ALA A 436 -8.61 -13.80 21.91
C ALA A 436 -7.95 -14.74 20.88
N ALA A 437 -6.71 -15.16 21.09
CA ALA A 437 -6.04 -16.17 20.26
C ALA A 437 -6.75 -17.54 20.33
N ASP A 438 -7.20 -17.93 21.53
CA ASP A 438 -7.99 -19.15 21.72
C ASP A 438 -9.37 -19.05 21.07
N ARG A 439 -10.10 -17.95 21.29
CA ARG A 439 -11.40 -17.68 20.63
C ARG A 439 -11.27 -17.71 19.10
N ILE A 440 -10.28 -17.01 18.53
CA ILE A 440 -9.99 -17.02 17.08
C ILE A 440 -9.65 -18.43 16.59
N THR A 441 -9.02 -19.27 17.41
CA THR A 441 -8.73 -20.67 17.05
C THR A 441 -9.99 -21.53 16.98
N VAL A 442 -10.97 -21.31 17.87
CA VAL A 442 -12.29 -21.98 17.81
C VAL A 442 -13.12 -21.48 16.63
N ASP A 443 -13.22 -20.16 16.42
CA ASP A 443 -13.96 -19.57 15.29
C ASP A 443 -13.35 -19.98 13.95
N ARG A 444 -12.01 -20.06 13.84
CA ARG A 444 -11.31 -20.58 12.66
C ARG A 444 -11.63 -22.04 12.40
N ALA A 445 -11.71 -22.88 13.43
CA ALA A 445 -12.09 -24.28 13.28
C ALA A 445 -13.54 -24.43 12.80
N HIS A 446 -14.46 -23.59 13.29
CA HIS A 446 -15.86 -23.57 12.81
C HIS A 446 -15.96 -23.10 11.34
N LEU A 447 -15.19 -22.07 10.94
CA LEU A 447 -15.10 -21.63 9.54
C LEU A 447 -14.52 -22.73 8.64
N LEU A 448 -13.44 -23.40 9.05
CA LEU A 448 -12.81 -24.49 8.29
C LEU A 448 -13.76 -25.68 8.11
N ALA A 449 -14.46 -26.09 9.17
CA ALA A 449 -15.46 -27.16 9.10
C ALA A 449 -16.61 -26.81 8.15
N GLY A 450 -17.14 -25.59 8.22
CA GLY A 450 -18.20 -25.14 7.32
C GLY A 450 -17.75 -24.98 5.86
N LEU A 451 -16.47 -24.68 5.60
CA LEU A 451 -15.92 -24.63 4.24
C LEU A 451 -15.71 -26.02 3.63
N ALA A 452 -15.49 -27.06 4.45
CA ALA A 452 -15.25 -28.43 4.00
C ALA A 452 -16.50 -29.10 3.39
N GLU A 453 -17.70 -28.57 3.63
CA GLU A 453 -18.95 -29.02 3.00
C GLU A 453 -19.05 -28.63 1.50
N PHE A 454 -18.18 -27.76 1.00
CA PHE A 454 -18.20 -27.27 -0.39
C PHE A 454 -17.13 -27.97 -1.24
N SER A 455 -17.56 -28.82 -2.18
CA SER A 455 -16.65 -29.57 -3.07
C SER A 455 -15.80 -28.70 -3.99
N GLU A 456 -16.24 -27.46 -4.23
CA GLU A 456 -15.64 -26.46 -5.11
C GLU A 456 -14.62 -25.56 -4.39
N VAL A 457 -14.34 -25.82 -3.11
CA VAL A 457 -13.48 -24.99 -2.24
C VAL A 457 -12.27 -25.80 -1.73
N GLU A 458 -11.10 -25.56 -2.30
CA GLU A 458 -9.84 -26.01 -1.68
C GLU A 458 -9.41 -24.99 -0.60
N VAL A 459 -8.93 -25.47 0.56
CA VAL A 459 -8.53 -24.61 1.70
C VAL A 459 -7.10 -24.92 2.15
N VAL A 460 -6.34 -23.88 2.52
CA VAL A 460 -5.00 -24.05 3.12
C VAL A 460 -5.12 -24.45 4.60
N GLU A 461 -5.14 -25.75 4.87
CA GLU A 461 -5.30 -26.37 6.21
C GLU A 461 -4.25 -25.92 7.26
N ALA A 462 -3.08 -25.46 6.80
CA ALA A 462 -1.99 -24.98 7.65
C ALA A 462 -2.29 -23.64 8.36
N ALA A 463 -3.50 -23.08 8.20
CA ALA A 463 -3.92 -21.79 8.74
C ALA A 463 -3.84 -21.68 10.27
N ARG A 464 -3.14 -20.64 10.77
CA ARG A 464 -2.96 -20.30 12.19
C ARG A 464 -3.19 -18.81 12.51
N GLY A 465 -3.20 -17.93 11.50
CA GLY A 465 -3.58 -16.52 11.66
C GLY A 465 -5.10 -16.30 11.80
N PRO A 466 -5.57 -15.04 11.86
CA PRO A 466 -6.99 -14.68 11.99
C PRO A 466 -7.71 -14.64 10.63
N PHE A 467 -7.31 -15.52 9.70
CA PHE A 467 -7.81 -15.63 8.34
C PHE A 467 -7.50 -17.02 7.78
N VAL A 468 -8.18 -17.39 6.70
CA VAL A 468 -7.92 -18.58 5.88
C VAL A 468 -7.73 -18.18 4.42
N LEU A 469 -6.93 -18.96 3.68
CA LEU A 469 -6.79 -18.83 2.23
C LEU A 469 -7.57 -19.97 1.56
N VAL A 470 -8.47 -19.61 0.64
CA VAL A 470 -9.31 -20.56 -0.11
C VAL A 470 -9.12 -20.38 -1.61
N ARG A 471 -9.37 -21.44 -2.37
CA ARG A 471 -9.33 -21.47 -3.83
C ARG A 471 -10.63 -22.04 -4.39
N LEU A 472 -11.18 -21.35 -5.39
CA LEU A 472 -12.34 -21.79 -6.16
C LEU A 472 -12.08 -21.43 -7.63
N GLU A 473 -12.40 -22.31 -8.58
CA GLU A 473 -12.10 -22.06 -10.00
C GLU A 473 -12.73 -20.76 -10.52
N ARG A 474 -13.89 -20.39 -10.00
CA ARG A 474 -14.66 -19.18 -10.36
C ARG A 474 -14.66 -18.13 -9.25
N ALA A 475 -13.63 -18.10 -8.39
CA ALA A 475 -13.60 -17.26 -7.19
C ALA A 475 -13.87 -15.76 -7.42
N ALA A 476 -13.46 -15.20 -8.57
CA ALA A 476 -13.79 -13.82 -8.92
C ALA A 476 -15.31 -13.59 -9.11
N GLU A 477 -16.01 -14.53 -9.74
CA GLU A 477 -17.48 -14.48 -9.90
C GLU A 477 -18.24 -14.73 -8.59
N VAL A 478 -17.68 -15.59 -7.73
CA VAL A 478 -18.22 -15.87 -6.39
C VAL A 478 -18.05 -14.65 -5.49
N ARG A 479 -16.91 -13.94 -5.56
CA ARG A 479 -16.67 -12.68 -4.83
C ARG A 479 -17.70 -11.60 -5.17
N GLU A 480 -18.00 -11.38 -6.46
CA GLU A 480 -19.00 -10.37 -6.84
C GLU A 480 -20.42 -10.75 -6.38
N ARG A 481 -20.78 -12.05 -6.42
CA ARG A 481 -22.03 -12.54 -5.83
C ARG A 481 -22.07 -12.38 -4.31
N LEU A 482 -20.98 -12.69 -3.61
CA LEU A 482 -20.83 -12.45 -2.16
C LEU A 482 -20.99 -10.97 -1.81
N ARG A 483 -20.47 -10.05 -2.63
CA ARG A 483 -20.68 -8.59 -2.45
C ARG A 483 -22.16 -8.23 -2.53
N LEU A 484 -22.87 -8.71 -3.55
CA LEU A 484 -24.32 -8.53 -3.70
C LEU A 484 -25.12 -9.13 -2.53
N LEU A 485 -24.60 -10.20 -1.91
CA LEU A 485 -25.15 -10.84 -0.70
C LEU A 485 -24.64 -10.20 0.62
N GLY A 486 -23.93 -9.07 0.55
CA GLY A 486 -23.53 -8.28 1.71
C GLY A 486 -22.20 -8.68 2.37
N PHE A 487 -21.30 -9.36 1.66
CA PHE A 487 -20.00 -9.82 2.17
C PHE A 487 -18.81 -9.35 1.32
N ALA A 488 -17.82 -8.71 1.95
CA ALA A 488 -16.55 -8.36 1.29
C ALA A 488 -15.48 -9.43 1.57
N ALA A 489 -14.90 -10.03 0.53
CA ALA A 489 -13.83 -11.03 0.64
C ALA A 489 -12.54 -10.52 -0.04
N ARG A 490 -11.37 -10.77 0.56
CA ARG A 490 -10.11 -10.25 0.01
C ARG A 490 -9.66 -11.05 -1.20
N ARG A 491 -9.44 -10.34 -2.31
CA ARG A 491 -8.83 -10.82 -3.55
C ARG A 491 -7.45 -11.45 -3.37
N GLY A 492 -7.25 -12.67 -3.88
CA GLY A 492 -5.96 -13.36 -3.90
C GLY A 492 -5.00 -12.87 -4.99
N ASP A 493 -5.50 -12.46 -6.17
CA ASP A 493 -4.73 -11.97 -7.33
C ASP A 493 -3.97 -10.64 -7.10
N THR A 494 -3.93 -10.19 -5.85
CA THR A 494 -3.28 -8.95 -5.40
C THR A 494 -2.01 -9.24 -4.59
N PHE A 495 -1.71 -10.52 -4.35
CA PHE A 495 -0.47 -11.00 -3.73
C PHE A 495 0.37 -11.73 -4.78
N PRO A 496 1.66 -11.39 -4.98
CA PRO A 496 2.53 -12.14 -5.91
C PRO A 496 2.52 -13.64 -5.63
N GLY A 497 2.46 -14.46 -6.68
CA GLY A 497 2.34 -15.93 -6.56
C GLY A 497 0.91 -16.47 -6.46
N LEU A 498 -0.11 -15.62 -6.28
CA LEU A 498 -1.52 -16.01 -6.35
C LEU A 498 -2.22 -15.42 -7.59
N GLY A 499 -3.25 -16.13 -8.07
CA GLY A 499 -4.11 -15.72 -9.18
C GLY A 499 -5.58 -15.49 -8.77
N PRO A 500 -6.48 -15.18 -9.74
CA PRO A 500 -7.87 -14.78 -9.49
C PRO A 500 -8.77 -15.91 -8.97
N GLN A 501 -8.28 -17.14 -8.94
CA GLN A 501 -8.93 -18.30 -8.31
C GLN A 501 -8.83 -18.32 -6.77
N TRP A 502 -8.08 -17.40 -6.16
CA TRP A 502 -7.83 -17.36 -4.72
C TRP A 502 -8.59 -16.23 -4.01
N LEU A 503 -9.09 -16.50 -2.79
CA LEU A 503 -9.64 -15.50 -1.87
C LEU A 503 -9.09 -15.72 -0.46
N ARG A 504 -8.79 -14.63 0.26
CA ARG A 504 -8.51 -14.66 1.70
C ARG A 504 -9.75 -14.23 2.46
N LEU A 505 -10.16 -15.01 3.44
CA LEU A 505 -11.33 -14.77 4.28
C LEU A 505 -10.85 -14.52 5.72
N ALA A 506 -11.20 -13.37 6.31
CA ALA A 506 -10.94 -13.12 7.72
C ALA A 506 -11.83 -14.01 8.60
N VAL A 507 -11.28 -14.50 9.71
CA VAL A 507 -12.05 -15.25 10.71
C VAL A 507 -12.97 -14.29 11.45
N ARG A 508 -14.21 -14.74 11.69
CA ARG A 508 -15.27 -14.03 12.41
C ARG A 508 -16.01 -14.99 13.33
N ASP A 509 -16.78 -14.40 14.24
CA ASP A 509 -17.66 -15.12 15.15
C ASP A 509 -18.55 -16.14 14.43
N ARG A 510 -18.94 -17.18 15.17
CA ARG A 510 -19.81 -18.26 14.67
C ARG A 510 -21.10 -17.79 13.97
N ALA A 511 -21.74 -16.70 14.41
CA ALA A 511 -22.99 -16.23 13.79
C ALA A 511 -22.74 -15.53 12.46
N THR A 512 -21.72 -14.67 12.37
CA THR A 512 -21.25 -14.08 11.12
C THR A 512 -20.77 -15.15 10.13
N THR A 513 -20.00 -16.13 10.62
CA THR A 513 -19.52 -17.26 9.81
C THR A 513 -20.69 -18.09 9.26
N ASN A 514 -21.72 -18.39 10.06
CA ASN A 514 -22.90 -19.09 9.56
C ASN A 514 -23.63 -18.33 8.44
N ARG A 515 -23.81 -17.00 8.58
CA ARG A 515 -24.40 -16.16 7.50
C ARG A 515 -23.52 -16.14 6.25
N PHE A 516 -22.20 -16.10 6.41
CA PHE A 516 -21.26 -16.15 5.29
C PHE A 516 -21.35 -17.47 4.52
N LEU A 517 -21.41 -18.61 5.21
CA LEU A 517 -21.51 -19.93 4.57
C LEU A 517 -22.82 -20.08 3.79
N GLN A 518 -23.93 -19.54 4.29
CA GLN A 518 -25.20 -19.46 3.56
C GLN A 518 -25.12 -18.55 2.31
N ALA A 519 -24.38 -17.44 2.38
CA ALA A 519 -24.13 -16.59 1.23
C ALA A 519 -23.16 -17.21 0.22
N LEU A 520 -22.19 -18.01 0.68
CA LEU A 520 -21.27 -18.76 -0.17
C LEU A 520 -22.02 -19.83 -0.97
N ASP A 521 -22.90 -20.59 -0.32
CA ASP A 521 -23.78 -21.58 -0.97
C ASP A 521 -24.62 -20.94 -2.10
N GLN A 522 -25.32 -19.85 -1.81
CA GLN A 522 -26.07 -19.09 -2.82
C GLN A 522 -25.17 -18.55 -3.93
N ALA A 523 -23.96 -18.06 -3.60
CA ALA A 523 -23.01 -17.55 -4.57
C ALA A 523 -22.41 -18.63 -5.48
N VAL A 524 -22.29 -19.88 -5.01
CA VAL A 524 -21.81 -21.03 -5.77
C VAL A 524 -22.94 -21.64 -6.60
N GLN A 525 -24.11 -21.90 -6.02
CA GLN A 525 -25.28 -22.45 -6.74
C GLN A 525 -25.76 -21.52 -7.86
N ALA A 526 -25.64 -20.19 -7.70
CA ALA A 526 -26.00 -19.21 -8.73
C ALA A 526 -24.96 -19.08 -9.87
N LEU A 527 -23.93 -19.94 -9.92
CA LEU A 527 -23.01 -20.03 -11.06
C LEU A 527 -23.68 -20.82 -12.20
N PRO A 528 -23.93 -20.24 -13.40
CA PRO A 528 -24.49 -21.00 -14.51
C PRO A 528 -23.57 -22.17 -14.88
N ALA A 529 -24.15 -23.34 -15.11
CA ALA A 529 -23.42 -24.54 -15.52
C ALA A 529 -22.54 -24.25 -16.73
N ARG A 530 -21.32 -24.84 -16.76
CA ARG A 530 -20.42 -24.67 -17.91
C ARG A 530 -21.05 -25.29 -19.16
N SER A 531 -21.29 -24.47 -20.18
CA SER A 531 -21.36 -24.94 -21.55
C SER A 531 -20.12 -25.80 -21.83
N GLY A 532 -20.33 -27.04 -22.28
CA GLY A 532 -19.26 -28.03 -22.43
C GLY A 532 -18.14 -27.57 -23.36
N ARG A 533 -16.94 -28.10 -23.12
CA ARG A 533 -15.85 -28.14 -24.10
C ARG A 533 -15.90 -29.47 -24.84
#